data_AF-A0A3M8SZ73-F1
#
_entry.id   AF-A0A3M8SZ73-F1
#
_cell.length_a   1.000
_cell.length_b   1.000
_cell.length_c   1.000
_cell.angle_alpha   90.00
_cell.angle_beta   90.00
_cell.angle_gamma   90.00
#
_symmetry.space_group_name_H-M   'P 1'
#
loop_
_entity.id
_entity.type
_entity.pdbx_description
1 polymer ?
#
loop_
_entity_poly.entity_id
_entity_poly.type
_entity_poly.pdbx_seq_one_letter_code
_entity_poly.pdbx_strand_id
1 'polypeptide(L)'
;MRLLQIHEYLDLFPPDGASTAGISPAVVQTCLRAVETVWARTGLGCWDHVDRGVYYTSATADGRYLLAHIDADHSNCFVIVAYNLRSQLPESYIVFDIGAEYADPVLVCPGADYEGPATDELIETWVPRLASHSEEPIIVLDRGHGTYLLAEQKPDGSYIIEHQLVTSKNRYVALAPVTAEAVIEAFKSYAFKVKEWTRAFRWVRVEVP
;
A
#
# COMPACT_ATOMS: atom_id res chain seq x y z
N MET A 1 4.27 18.48 0.97
CA MET A 1 3.21 17.57 0.47
C MET A 1 2.70 16.68 1.58
N ARG A 2 1.41 16.33 1.56
CA ARG A 2 0.78 15.35 2.46
C ARG A 2 0.94 13.93 1.93
N LEU A 3 1.19 12.94 2.79
CA LEU A 3 1.14 11.52 2.42
C LEU A 3 -0.33 11.07 2.36
N LEU A 4 -0.72 10.44 1.26
CA LEU A 4 -2.04 9.83 1.08
C LEU A 4 -2.08 8.44 1.73
N GLN A 5 -3.28 8.03 2.15
CA GLN A 5 -3.61 6.63 2.37
C GLN A 5 -4.04 5.96 1.06
N ILE A 6 -3.97 4.63 1.00
CA ILE A 6 -4.28 3.88 -0.22
C ILE A 6 -5.70 4.14 -0.73
N HIS A 7 -6.71 4.20 0.15
CA HIS A 7 -8.08 4.48 -0.29
C HIS A 7 -8.24 5.90 -0.85
N GLU A 8 -7.53 6.88 -0.27
CA GLU A 8 -7.54 8.27 -0.78
C GLU A 8 -6.94 8.35 -2.17
N TYR A 9 -5.88 7.57 -2.44
CA TYR A 9 -5.28 7.44 -3.76
C TYR A 9 -6.23 6.75 -4.74
N LEU A 10 -6.88 5.65 -4.33
CA LEU A 10 -7.84 4.94 -5.18
C LEU A 10 -9.06 5.80 -5.53
N ASP A 11 -9.51 6.68 -4.63
CA ASP A 11 -10.60 7.65 -4.87
C ASP A 11 -10.27 8.70 -5.94
N LEU A 12 -9.01 8.83 -6.35
CA LEU A 12 -8.61 9.77 -7.40
C LEU A 12 -8.92 9.26 -8.82
N PHE A 13 -9.15 7.97 -8.99
CA PHE A 13 -9.39 7.36 -10.29
C PHE A 13 -10.88 7.21 -10.60
N PRO A 14 -11.28 7.32 -11.88
CA PRO A 14 -12.65 6.99 -12.27
C PRO A 14 -12.85 5.47 -12.18
N PRO A 15 -14.11 5.00 -12.12
CA PRO A 15 -14.42 3.57 -12.08
C PRO A 15 -13.80 2.76 -13.23
N ASP A 16 -13.64 3.40 -14.39
CA ASP A 16 -13.10 2.78 -15.61
C ASP A 16 -11.56 2.82 -15.70
N GLY A 17 -10.89 3.36 -14.66
CA GLY A 17 -9.43 3.39 -14.54
C GLY A 17 -8.75 4.67 -15.03
N ALA A 18 -7.44 4.75 -14.81
CA ALA A 18 -6.64 5.94 -15.10
C ALA A 18 -6.53 6.24 -16.60
N SER A 19 -6.74 7.49 -17.01
CA SER A 19 -6.42 7.94 -18.36
C SER A 19 -5.04 8.58 -18.41
N THR A 20 -4.20 8.14 -19.36
CA THR A 20 -2.89 8.77 -19.62
C THR A 20 -3.07 10.25 -19.97
N ALA A 21 -2.23 11.10 -19.37
CA ALA A 21 -2.22 12.53 -19.61
C ALA A 21 -0.83 13.00 -20.01
N GLY A 22 -0.74 13.99 -20.90
CA GLY A 22 0.53 14.65 -21.22
C GLY A 22 1.00 15.53 -20.07
N ILE A 23 2.32 15.70 -19.95
CA ILE A 23 2.95 16.54 -18.93
C ILE A 23 4.02 17.43 -19.57
N SER A 24 4.10 18.69 -19.15
CA SER A 24 5.16 19.59 -19.62
C SER A 24 6.47 19.33 -18.86
N PRO A 25 7.65 19.60 -19.48
CA PRO A 25 8.93 19.47 -18.79
C PRO A 25 9.02 20.28 -17.48
N ALA A 26 8.36 21.44 -17.43
CA ALA A 26 8.33 22.27 -16.22
C ALA A 26 7.58 21.59 -15.06
N VAL A 27 6.47 20.89 -15.35
CA VAL A 27 5.71 20.14 -14.34
C VAL A 27 6.48 18.90 -13.91
N VAL A 28 7.15 18.19 -14.83
CA VAL A 28 8.06 17.06 -14.50
C VAL A 28 9.11 17.50 -13.48
N GLN A 29 9.84 18.57 -13.78
CA GLN A 29 10.88 19.10 -12.88
C GLN A 29 10.32 19.56 -11.53
N THR A 30 9.10 20.07 -11.52
CA THR A 30 8.42 20.47 -10.28
C THR A 30 8.04 19.27 -9.43
N CYS A 31 7.56 18.18 -10.04
CA CYS A 31 7.23 16.95 -9.33
C CYS A 31 8.50 16.24 -8.80
N LEU A 32 9.56 16.15 -9.60
CA LEU A 32 10.83 15.55 -9.18
C LEU A 32 11.42 16.27 -7.96
N ARG A 33 11.53 17.60 -8.01
CA ARG A 33 11.99 18.40 -6.85
C ARG A 33 11.11 18.19 -5.63
N ALA A 34 9.79 18.08 -5.81
CA ALA A 34 8.89 17.87 -4.69
C ALA A 34 9.09 16.49 -4.06
N VAL A 35 9.25 15.43 -4.87
CA VAL A 35 9.57 14.09 -4.37
C VAL A 35 10.88 14.08 -3.60
N GLU A 36 11.93 14.70 -4.13
CA GLU A 36 13.22 14.83 -3.45
C GLU A 36 13.06 15.40 -2.03
N THR A 37 12.21 16.44 -1.86
CA THR A 37 11.97 17.04 -0.52
C THR A 37 11.29 16.12 0.49
N VAL A 38 10.61 15.06 0.04
CA VAL A 38 9.93 14.10 0.92
C VAL A 38 10.61 12.74 0.94
N TRP A 39 11.67 12.53 0.14
CA TRP A 39 12.26 11.22 -0.11
C TRP A 39 12.69 10.51 1.17
N ALA A 40 13.40 11.21 2.07
CA ALA A 40 13.83 10.64 3.34
C ALA A 40 12.66 10.14 4.22
N ARG A 41 11.44 10.63 4.01
CA ARG A 41 10.24 10.22 4.74
C ARG A 41 9.62 8.93 4.19
N THR A 42 10.01 8.50 2.99
CA THR A 42 9.49 7.32 2.32
C THR A 42 10.13 6.03 2.82
N GLY A 43 11.32 6.10 3.44
CA GLY A 43 12.11 4.94 3.83
C GLY A 43 12.78 4.19 2.67
N LEU A 44 12.69 4.71 1.45
CA LEU A 44 13.39 4.19 0.27
C LEU A 44 14.92 4.43 0.40
N GLY A 45 15.70 3.72 -0.42
CA GLY A 45 17.14 3.90 -0.55
C GLY A 45 17.54 5.31 -0.97
N CYS A 46 18.83 5.64 -0.94
CA CYS A 46 19.29 7.00 -1.23
C CYS A 46 18.75 7.51 -2.59
N TRP A 47 18.31 8.78 -2.61
CA TRP A 47 17.75 9.42 -3.81
C TRP A 47 18.68 9.28 -5.02
N ASP A 48 19.97 9.55 -4.82
CA ASP A 48 21.01 9.58 -5.87
C ASP A 48 21.48 8.19 -6.36
N HIS A 49 20.93 7.09 -5.83
CA HIS A 49 21.35 5.74 -6.25
C HIS A 49 20.81 5.34 -7.64
N VAL A 50 19.75 5.98 -8.12
CA VAL A 50 19.12 5.67 -9.41
C VAL A 50 18.69 6.97 -10.06
N ASP A 51 18.87 7.09 -11.37
CA ASP A 51 18.31 8.20 -12.13
C ASP A 51 16.78 8.15 -12.07
N ARG A 52 16.19 9.16 -11.42
CA ARG A 52 14.75 9.24 -11.19
C ARG A 52 14.06 9.97 -12.33
N GLY A 53 13.08 9.31 -12.95
CA GLY A 53 12.25 9.87 -14.01
C GLY A 53 10.78 9.84 -13.64
N VAL A 54 9.98 10.64 -14.35
CA VAL A 54 8.53 10.45 -14.39
C VAL A 54 8.26 9.39 -15.45
N TYR A 55 7.90 8.18 -15.02
CA TYR A 55 7.60 7.05 -15.90
C TYR A 55 6.29 7.27 -16.67
N TYR A 56 5.27 7.76 -15.98
CA TYR A 56 3.93 7.91 -16.51
C TYR A 56 3.14 8.96 -15.73
N THR A 57 2.18 9.59 -16.41
CA THR A 57 1.24 10.55 -15.83
C THR A 57 -0.20 10.19 -16.16
N SER A 58 -1.07 10.33 -15.16
CA SER A 58 -2.52 10.16 -15.32
C SER A 58 -3.29 11.39 -14.85
N ALA A 59 -4.48 11.60 -15.41
CA ALA A 59 -5.43 12.57 -14.88
C ALA A 59 -6.39 11.90 -13.88
N THR A 60 -6.80 12.64 -12.85
CA THR A 60 -7.85 12.21 -11.94
C THR A 60 -9.24 12.37 -12.55
N ALA A 61 -10.23 11.63 -12.02
CA ALA A 61 -11.59 11.61 -12.54
C ALA A 61 -12.23 13.01 -12.61
N ASP A 62 -11.94 13.85 -11.62
CA ASP A 62 -12.45 15.21 -11.51
C ASP A 62 -11.63 16.24 -12.32
N GLY A 63 -10.55 15.80 -12.99
CA GLY A 63 -9.62 16.66 -13.71
C GLY A 63 -8.86 17.66 -12.84
N ARG A 64 -8.88 17.50 -11.51
CA ARG A 64 -8.20 18.43 -10.58
C ARG A 64 -6.71 18.18 -10.50
N TYR A 65 -6.30 16.91 -10.59
CA TYR A 65 -4.91 16.52 -10.40
C TYR A 65 -4.35 15.79 -11.62
N LEU A 66 -3.05 15.98 -11.82
CA LEU A 66 -2.20 15.10 -12.60
C LEU A 66 -1.38 14.24 -11.62
N LEU A 67 -1.43 12.92 -11.75
CA LEU A 67 -0.65 12.00 -10.94
C LEU A 67 0.63 11.63 -11.68
N ALA A 68 1.76 12.14 -11.23
CA ALA A 68 3.08 11.84 -11.78
C ALA A 68 3.71 10.66 -11.04
N HIS A 69 3.98 9.57 -11.75
CA HIS A 69 4.58 8.35 -11.20
C HIS A 69 6.10 8.44 -11.37
N ILE A 70 6.81 8.66 -10.26
CA ILE A 70 8.27 8.80 -10.25
C ILE A 70 8.89 7.48 -9.81
N ASP A 71 9.83 6.96 -10.61
CA ASP A 71 10.46 5.67 -10.36
C ASP A 71 11.09 5.59 -8.96
N ALA A 72 10.83 4.49 -8.25
CA ALA A 72 11.42 4.18 -6.96
C ALA A 72 12.45 3.05 -7.06
N ASP A 73 12.69 2.31 -5.98
CA ASP A 73 13.87 1.45 -5.86
C ASP A 73 13.82 0.16 -6.68
N HIS A 74 12.65 -0.22 -7.17
CA HIS A 74 12.47 -1.41 -8.01
C HIS A 74 11.41 -1.19 -9.08
N SER A 75 11.36 -2.11 -10.06
CA SER A 75 10.44 -2.02 -11.19
C SER A 75 8.98 -2.00 -10.72
N ASN A 76 8.18 -1.11 -11.31
CA ASN A 76 6.78 -0.86 -10.95
C ASN A 76 6.54 -0.35 -9.53
N CYS A 77 7.58 0.13 -8.84
CA CYS A 77 7.46 0.86 -7.59
C CYS A 77 7.62 2.35 -7.84
N PHE A 78 6.73 3.15 -7.27
CA PHE A 78 6.68 4.58 -7.54
C PHE A 78 6.45 5.41 -6.28
N VAL A 79 7.02 6.63 -6.29
CA VAL A 79 6.46 7.75 -5.54
C VAL A 79 5.54 8.52 -6.48
N ILE A 80 4.24 8.47 -6.21
CA ILE A 80 3.23 9.07 -7.06
C ILE A 80 2.82 10.42 -6.48
N VAL A 81 3.03 11.50 -7.22
CA VAL A 81 2.71 12.88 -6.81
C VAL A 81 1.39 13.32 -7.43
N ALA A 82 0.47 13.81 -6.59
CA ALA A 82 -0.72 14.52 -7.06
C ALA A 82 -0.41 16.01 -7.23
N TYR A 83 -0.21 16.41 -8.49
CA TYR A 83 0.01 17.80 -8.91
C TYR A 83 -1.33 18.47 -9.21
N ASN A 84 -1.68 19.51 -8.46
CA ASN A 84 -2.95 20.21 -8.62
C ASN A 84 -2.88 21.17 -9.82
N LEU A 85 -3.75 20.96 -10.80
CA LEU A 85 -3.77 21.72 -12.05
C LEU A 85 -4.29 23.16 -11.85
N ARG A 86 -5.00 23.46 -10.77
CA ARG A 86 -5.47 24.81 -10.47
C ARG A 86 -4.43 25.63 -9.71
N SER A 87 -3.85 25.07 -8.66
CA SER A 87 -2.82 25.76 -7.86
C SER A 87 -1.44 25.68 -8.50
N GLN A 88 -1.25 24.80 -9.50
CA GLN A 88 0.02 24.55 -10.18
C GLN A 88 1.12 24.09 -9.21
N LEU A 89 0.74 23.33 -8.17
CA LEU A 89 1.63 22.88 -7.12
C LEU A 89 1.41 21.38 -6.78
N PRO A 90 2.48 20.65 -6.42
CA PRO A 90 2.37 19.34 -5.77
C PRO A 90 1.71 19.44 -4.39
N GLU A 91 0.60 18.75 -4.18
CA GLU A 91 -0.15 18.83 -2.91
C GLU A 91 0.05 17.60 -2.03
N SER A 92 0.06 16.42 -2.65
CA SER A 92 0.14 15.14 -1.94
C SER A 92 0.95 14.10 -2.71
N TYR A 93 1.32 13.02 -2.02
CA TYR A 93 2.05 11.90 -2.59
C TYR A 93 1.67 10.57 -1.95
N ILE A 94 1.97 9.45 -2.60
CA ILE A 94 1.91 8.10 -2.05
C ILE A 94 3.12 7.28 -2.53
N VAL A 95 3.62 6.37 -1.70
CA VAL A 95 4.55 5.32 -2.11
C VAL A 95 3.72 4.10 -2.45
N PHE A 96 3.84 3.58 -3.67
CA PHE A 96 3.01 2.48 -4.12
C PHE A 96 3.77 1.52 -5.02
N ASP A 97 3.69 0.23 -4.69
CA ASP A 97 4.24 -0.84 -5.50
C ASP A 97 3.12 -1.43 -6.37
N ILE A 98 3.06 -0.94 -7.60
CA ILE A 98 2.14 -1.45 -8.62
C ILE A 98 2.56 -2.87 -9.04
N GLY A 99 3.84 -3.23 -8.94
CA GLY A 99 4.33 -4.58 -9.23
C GLY A 99 3.75 -5.62 -8.28
N ALA A 100 3.71 -5.32 -6.98
CA ALA A 100 3.11 -6.17 -5.95
C ALA A 100 1.63 -6.48 -6.21
N GLU A 101 0.91 -5.58 -6.89
CA GLU A 101 -0.50 -5.79 -7.25
C GLU A 101 -0.70 -6.91 -8.28
N TYR A 102 0.30 -7.14 -9.12
CA TYR A 102 0.27 -8.21 -10.11
C TYR A 102 0.81 -9.54 -9.56
N ALA A 103 1.60 -9.50 -8.49
CA ALA A 103 2.11 -10.69 -7.83
C ALA A 103 0.99 -11.55 -7.22
N ASP A 104 1.22 -12.86 -7.17
CA ASP A 104 0.38 -13.77 -6.38
C ASP A 104 0.90 -13.74 -4.93
N PRO A 105 0.03 -13.48 -3.94
CA PRO A 105 0.48 -13.35 -2.57
C PRO A 105 0.85 -14.71 -1.97
N VAL A 106 1.92 -14.69 -1.18
CA VAL A 106 2.36 -15.82 -0.35
C VAL A 106 1.74 -15.66 1.04
N LEU A 107 0.97 -16.66 1.45
CA LEU A 107 0.46 -16.79 2.80
C LEU A 107 1.56 -17.39 3.68
N VAL A 108 1.91 -16.68 4.74
CA VAL A 108 2.88 -17.11 5.75
C VAL A 108 2.17 -17.20 7.10
N CYS A 109 2.18 -18.39 7.70
CA CYS A 109 1.66 -18.62 9.05
C CYS A 109 2.71 -19.41 9.84
N PRO A 110 3.58 -18.73 10.61
CA PRO A 110 4.66 -19.40 11.34
C PRO A 110 4.16 -20.46 12.33
N GLY A 111 3.07 -20.21 13.02
CA GLY A 111 2.50 -21.19 13.96
C GLY A 111 1.99 -22.47 13.30
N ALA A 112 1.63 -22.41 12.01
CA ALA A 112 1.21 -23.57 11.24
C ALA A 112 2.37 -24.19 10.42
N ASP A 113 3.60 -23.69 10.57
CA ASP A 113 4.77 -24.04 9.76
C ASP A 113 4.46 -24.00 8.25
N TYR A 114 3.78 -22.94 7.82
CA TYR A 114 3.33 -22.79 6.44
C TYR A 114 3.82 -21.51 5.77
N GLU A 115 4.32 -21.69 4.55
CA GLU A 115 4.64 -20.65 3.59
C GLU A 115 4.25 -21.17 2.19
N GLY A 116 3.31 -20.50 1.52
CA GLY A 116 2.82 -20.96 0.23
C GLY A 116 1.65 -20.15 -0.32
N PRO A 117 0.99 -20.63 -1.41
CA PRO A 117 -0.13 -19.93 -2.03
C PRO A 117 -1.31 -19.70 -1.08
N ALA A 118 -1.87 -18.50 -1.08
CA ALA A 118 -3.11 -18.21 -0.36
C ALA A 118 -4.33 -18.87 -1.02
N THR A 119 -5.19 -19.51 -0.23
CA THR A 119 -6.51 -20.02 -0.65
C THR A 119 -7.58 -19.60 0.36
N ASP A 120 -8.84 -19.53 -0.09
CA ASP A 120 -9.97 -19.20 0.78
C ASP A 120 -10.03 -20.14 1.99
N GLU A 121 -9.87 -21.44 1.74
CA GLU A 121 -9.97 -22.47 2.78
C GLU A 121 -8.87 -22.34 3.84
N LEU A 122 -7.64 -22.00 3.42
CA LEU A 122 -6.53 -21.79 4.37
C LEU A 122 -6.76 -20.56 5.23
N ILE A 123 -7.21 -19.45 4.64
CA ILE A 123 -7.52 -18.21 5.38
C ILE A 123 -8.63 -18.47 6.40
N GLU A 124 -9.73 -19.09 5.98
CA GLU A 124 -10.86 -19.42 6.86
C GLU A 124 -10.48 -20.38 8.00
N THR A 125 -9.57 -21.33 7.72
CA THR A 125 -9.18 -22.34 8.70
C THR A 125 -8.22 -21.77 9.75
N TRP A 126 -7.24 -20.97 9.33
CA TRP A 126 -6.14 -20.55 10.20
C TRP A 126 -6.40 -19.27 10.97
N VAL A 127 -7.05 -18.27 10.37
CA VAL A 127 -7.30 -16.99 11.05
C VAL A 127 -7.97 -17.20 12.41
N PRO A 128 -9.05 -17.99 12.57
CA PRO A 128 -9.69 -18.19 13.87
C PRO A 128 -8.84 -18.96 14.89
N ARG A 129 -7.73 -19.57 14.47
CA ARG A 129 -6.93 -20.54 15.24
C ARG A 129 -5.50 -20.07 15.51
N LEU A 130 -5.12 -18.84 15.18
CA LEU A 130 -3.73 -18.37 15.31
C LEU A 130 -3.14 -18.59 16.71
N ALA A 131 -3.88 -18.26 17.77
CA ALA A 131 -3.44 -18.47 19.16
C ALA A 131 -3.28 -19.95 19.56
N SER A 132 -3.88 -20.89 18.82
CA SER A 132 -3.67 -22.32 19.07
C SER A 132 -2.40 -22.87 18.43
N HIS A 133 -1.78 -22.09 17.55
CA HIS A 133 -0.66 -22.50 16.71
C HIS A 133 0.69 -21.93 17.18
N SER A 134 0.71 -20.81 17.91
CA SER A 134 1.96 -20.14 18.30
C SER A 134 1.78 -19.21 19.50
N GLU A 135 2.87 -18.96 20.23
CA GLU A 135 2.97 -17.86 21.21
C GLU A 135 2.98 -16.48 20.53
N GLU A 136 3.36 -16.44 19.25
CA GLU A 136 3.25 -15.28 18.36
C GLU A 136 2.17 -15.56 17.30
N PRO A 137 0.89 -15.25 17.58
CA PRO A 137 -0.24 -15.64 16.74
C PRO A 137 -0.42 -14.69 15.55
N ILE A 138 0.51 -14.75 14.60
CA ILE A 138 0.54 -13.91 13.39
C ILE A 138 0.24 -14.72 12.12
N ILE A 139 -0.31 -14.02 11.13
CA ILE A 139 -0.48 -14.50 9.76
C ILE A 139 -0.28 -13.34 8.78
N VAL A 140 0.40 -13.61 7.67
CA VAL A 140 0.82 -12.60 6.69
C VAL A 140 0.46 -13.03 5.28
N LEU A 141 -0.10 -12.11 4.50
CA LEU A 141 -0.17 -12.18 3.05
C LEU A 141 0.91 -11.26 2.47
N ASP A 142 2.03 -11.84 2.05
CA ASP A 142 3.16 -11.14 1.47
C ASP A 142 3.03 -11.05 -0.05
N ARG A 143 3.14 -9.84 -0.61
CA ARG A 143 3.20 -9.60 -2.07
C ARG A 143 4.62 -9.30 -2.55
N GLY A 144 5.60 -9.39 -1.66
CA GLY A 144 7.01 -9.13 -1.93
C GLY A 144 7.39 -7.67 -1.74
N HIS A 145 8.71 -7.43 -1.75
CA HIS A 145 9.31 -6.09 -1.69
C HIS A 145 8.81 -5.21 -0.53
N GLY A 146 8.47 -5.84 0.60
CA GLY A 146 7.99 -5.15 1.80
C GLY A 146 6.54 -4.69 1.72
N THR A 147 5.77 -5.16 0.73
CA THR A 147 4.32 -4.92 0.63
C THR A 147 3.54 -6.13 1.11
N TYR A 148 2.80 -5.99 2.21
CA TYR A 148 2.05 -7.11 2.81
C TYR A 148 0.81 -6.65 3.57
N LEU A 149 -0.07 -7.61 3.88
CA LEU A 149 -1.13 -7.47 4.88
C LEU A 149 -0.88 -8.50 6.00
N LEU A 150 -0.92 -8.06 7.26
CA LEU A 150 -0.64 -8.88 8.44
C LEU A 150 -1.79 -8.79 9.42
N ALA A 151 -2.12 -9.91 10.07
CA ALA A 151 -3.00 -9.94 11.22
C ALA A 151 -2.31 -10.63 12.40
N GLU A 152 -2.49 -10.06 13.59
CA GLU A 152 -2.04 -10.60 14.86
C GLU A 152 -3.24 -10.77 15.79
N GLN A 153 -3.44 -11.98 16.31
CA GLN A 153 -4.47 -12.23 17.31
C GLN A 153 -3.98 -11.81 18.70
N LYS A 154 -4.79 -11.06 19.43
CA LYS A 154 -4.49 -10.63 20.81
C LYS A 154 -5.04 -11.64 21.82
N PRO A 155 -4.52 -11.64 23.07
CA PRO A 155 -4.97 -12.59 24.10
C PRO A 155 -6.47 -12.54 24.44
N ASP A 156 -7.13 -11.42 24.18
CA ASP A 156 -8.57 -11.25 24.35
C ASP A 156 -9.41 -11.79 23.17
N GLY A 157 -8.76 -12.38 22.17
CA GLY A 157 -9.37 -12.94 20.97
C GLY A 157 -9.63 -11.92 19.86
N SER A 158 -9.35 -10.63 20.08
CA SER A 158 -9.41 -9.59 19.04
C SER A 158 -8.20 -9.65 18.11
N TYR A 159 -8.25 -8.95 16.99
CA TYR A 159 -7.15 -8.90 16.02
C TYR A 159 -6.68 -7.47 15.79
N ILE A 160 -5.36 -7.31 15.64
CA ILE A 160 -4.77 -6.11 15.05
C ILE A 160 -4.38 -6.44 13.62
N ILE A 161 -4.86 -5.63 12.68
CA ILE A 161 -4.52 -5.76 11.26
C ILE A 161 -3.62 -4.60 10.84
N GLU A 162 -2.55 -4.94 10.14
CA GLU A 162 -1.52 -4.04 9.65
C GLU A 162 -1.34 -4.24 8.14
N HIS A 163 -1.07 -3.14 7.44
CA HIS A 163 -0.67 -3.14 6.04
C HIS A 163 0.59 -2.30 5.88
N GLN A 164 1.56 -2.80 5.13
CA GLN A 164 2.77 -2.05 4.75
C GLN A 164 2.83 -1.87 3.24
N LEU A 165 3.19 -0.67 2.80
CA LEU A 165 3.52 -0.37 1.40
C LEU A 165 5.03 -0.17 1.28
N VAL A 166 5.74 -1.15 0.73
CA VAL A 166 7.19 -1.10 0.39
C VAL A 166 8.14 -1.02 1.59
N THR A 167 7.92 -0.09 2.51
CA THR A 167 8.82 0.21 3.63
C THR A 167 8.04 0.39 4.93
N SER A 168 8.71 0.20 6.06
CA SER A 168 8.14 0.40 7.39
C SER A 168 7.73 1.85 7.67
N LYS A 169 8.21 2.84 6.89
CA LYS A 169 7.77 4.24 7.00
C LYS A 169 6.40 4.48 6.34
N ASN A 170 5.91 3.54 5.54
CA ASN A 170 4.56 3.52 4.96
C ASN A 170 3.75 2.33 5.52
N ARG A 171 3.80 2.18 6.84
CA ARG A 171 3.08 1.15 7.60
C ARG A 171 1.81 1.72 8.22
N TYR A 172 0.71 0.98 8.13
CA TYR A 172 -0.62 1.41 8.52
C TYR A 172 -1.30 0.32 9.34
N VAL A 173 -1.97 0.70 10.42
CA VAL A 173 -2.71 -0.23 11.29
C VAL A 173 -4.16 0.22 11.35
N ALA A 174 -5.10 -0.73 11.45
CA ALA A 174 -6.50 -0.38 11.70
C ALA A 174 -6.63 0.33 13.05
N LEU A 175 -7.42 1.41 13.09
CA LEU A 175 -7.56 2.27 14.26
C LEU A 175 -8.07 1.52 15.52
N ALA A 176 -8.85 0.46 15.33
CA ALA A 176 -9.43 -0.33 16.40
C ALA A 176 -9.20 -1.83 16.16
N PRO A 177 -9.19 -2.65 17.22
CA PRO A 177 -9.19 -4.10 17.07
C PRO A 177 -10.40 -4.59 16.27
N VAL A 178 -10.21 -5.67 15.53
CA VAL A 178 -11.21 -6.24 14.61
C VAL A 178 -11.50 -7.70 14.96
N THR A 179 -12.58 -8.24 14.39
CA THR A 179 -12.97 -9.65 14.57
C THR A 179 -12.26 -10.57 13.59
N ALA A 180 -12.27 -11.88 13.85
CA ALA A 180 -11.73 -12.88 12.93
C ALA A 180 -12.40 -12.83 11.56
N GLU A 181 -13.72 -12.63 11.52
CA GLU A 181 -14.49 -12.52 10.27
C GLU A 181 -14.01 -11.32 9.45
N ALA A 182 -13.79 -10.17 10.09
CA ALA A 182 -13.28 -8.99 9.40
C ALA A 182 -11.85 -9.21 8.85
N VAL A 183 -11.00 -9.94 9.57
CA VAL A 183 -9.68 -10.34 9.06
C VAL A 183 -9.80 -11.26 7.85
N ILE A 184 -10.66 -12.28 7.91
CA ILE A 184 -10.87 -13.23 6.80
C ILE A 184 -11.30 -12.48 5.54
N GLU A 185 -12.30 -11.61 5.63
CA GLU A 185 -12.78 -10.83 4.49
C GLU A 185 -11.69 -9.90 3.93
N ALA A 186 -10.94 -9.23 4.79
CA ALA A 186 -9.83 -8.39 4.36
C ALA A 186 -8.71 -9.19 3.68
N PHE A 187 -8.37 -10.35 4.23
CA PHE A 187 -7.35 -11.24 3.69
C PHE A 187 -7.77 -11.79 2.32
N LYS A 188 -9.01 -12.24 2.17
CA LYS A 188 -9.55 -12.69 0.88
C LYS A 188 -9.57 -11.56 -0.14
N SER A 189 -10.08 -10.39 0.26
CA SER A 189 -10.08 -9.20 -0.57
C SER A 189 -8.66 -8.87 -1.05
N TYR A 190 -7.69 -8.84 -0.13
CA TYR A 190 -6.29 -8.60 -0.47
C TYR A 190 -5.68 -9.69 -1.35
N ALA A 191 -5.96 -10.96 -1.07
CA ALA A 191 -5.41 -12.10 -1.79
C ALA A 191 -5.88 -12.15 -3.24
N PHE A 192 -7.19 -11.98 -3.45
CA PHE A 192 -7.86 -12.16 -4.73
C PHE A 192 -8.10 -10.85 -5.48
N LYS A 193 -7.28 -9.83 -5.18
CA LYS A 193 -7.19 -8.55 -5.91
C LYS A 193 -8.49 -7.74 -5.92
N VAL A 194 -9.35 -7.95 -4.91
CA VAL A 194 -10.52 -7.13 -4.66
C VAL A 194 -10.10 -6.00 -3.72
N LYS A 195 -10.34 -4.73 -4.07
CA LYS A 195 -9.79 -3.59 -3.31
C LYS A 195 -10.59 -3.18 -2.06
N GLU A 196 -11.55 -3.98 -1.63
CA GLU A 196 -12.44 -3.66 -0.52
C GLU A 196 -11.70 -3.52 0.82
N TRP A 197 -10.65 -4.31 1.06
CA TRP A 197 -9.80 -4.22 2.26
C TRP A 197 -9.26 -2.81 2.52
N THR A 198 -9.05 -2.01 1.46
CA THR A 198 -8.54 -0.63 1.59
C THR A 198 -9.50 0.28 2.33
N ARG A 199 -10.80 -0.05 2.33
CA ARG A 199 -11.90 0.68 2.98
C ARG A 199 -12.53 -0.07 4.15
N ALA A 200 -12.24 -1.36 4.30
CA ALA A 200 -12.76 -2.19 5.38
C ALA A 200 -12.43 -1.61 6.77
N PHE A 201 -11.33 -0.85 6.87
CA PHE A 201 -10.88 -0.25 8.12
C PHE A 201 -10.51 1.21 7.97
N ARG A 202 -10.59 1.94 9.09
CA ARG A 202 -9.96 3.24 9.21
C ARG A 202 -8.48 3.04 9.52
N TRP A 203 -7.65 3.20 8.49
CA TRP A 203 -6.20 3.04 8.59
C TRP A 203 -5.54 4.26 9.25
N VAL A 204 -4.55 4.00 10.10
CA VAL A 204 -3.70 5.01 10.72
C VAL A 204 -2.26 4.66 10.44
N ARG A 205 -1.50 5.62 9.93
CA ARG A 205 -0.07 5.44 9.72
C ARG A 205 0.64 5.33 11.07
N VAL A 206 1.46 4.31 11.24
CA VAL A 206 2.30 4.13 12.41
C VAL A 206 3.68 4.70 12.11
N GLU A 207 4.12 5.66 12.92
CA GLU A 207 5.49 6.15 12.85
C GLU A 207 6.40 5.14 13.56
N VAL A 208 7.22 4.45 12.78
CA VAL A 208 8.29 3.60 13.34
C VAL A 208 9.46 4.52 13.72
N PRO A 209 9.97 4.45 14.97
CA PRO A 209 11.16 5.19 15.40
C PRO A 209 12.33 5.10 14.42
#